data_AF-A0A9D5U6Y9-F1
#
_entry.id   AF-A0A9D5U6Y9-F1
#
_cell.length_a   1.000
_cell.length_b   1.000
_cell.length_c   1.000
_cell.angle_alpha   90.00
_cell.angle_beta   90.00
_cell.angle_gamma   90.00
#
_symmetry.space_group_name_H-M   'P 1'
#
loop_
_entity.id
_entity.type
_entity.pdbx_description
1 polymer ?
#
loop_
_entity_poly.entity_id
_entity_poly.type
_entity_poly.pdbx_seq_one_letter_code
_entity_poly.pdbx_strand_id
1 'polypeptide(L)'
;MTRRILLSNLITQPDPNRSFTRLEQWLQPWCITPLLEHAHTIMTQERYFWCRLEKARVSLAYAGDCELCLGALVTLWTQGEFLQPCPKCGGAAYVVGVGGSPLSGNNSWGGLCPRCDAAVSGSAKPFAPLFQRAWNVGVRHPNPVMIEKGERARFSWKHGLVGKSTPDRILGYRHPYLPLPVILCELLESDPRHAERLEQLHQFLEAESGTAGAS
;
A
#
# COMPACT_ATOMS: atom_id res chain seq x y z
N MET A 1 -14.41 19.65 16.09
CA MET A 1 -14.87 18.36 16.65
C MET A 1 -15.24 17.34 15.57
N THR A 2 -15.89 17.76 14.48
CA THR A 2 -16.31 16.89 13.35
C THR A 2 -15.15 16.18 12.63
N ARG A 3 -13.99 16.85 12.47
CA ARG A 3 -12.81 16.34 11.75
C ARG A 3 -12.15 15.10 12.38
N ARG A 4 -12.14 15.00 13.73
CA ARG A 4 -11.54 13.86 14.46
C ARG A 4 -12.41 12.59 14.38
N ILE A 5 -13.72 12.76 14.15
CA ILE A 5 -14.71 11.69 14.07
C ILE A 5 -14.63 10.97 12.71
N LEU A 6 -14.34 11.70 11.62
CA LEU A 6 -14.13 11.11 10.29
C LEU A 6 -12.91 10.19 10.27
N LEU A 7 -11.79 10.62 10.87
CA LEU A 7 -10.57 9.82 10.93
C LEU A 7 -10.72 8.60 11.85
N SER A 8 -11.44 8.70 12.97
CA SER A 8 -11.66 7.55 13.86
C SER A 8 -12.46 6.42 13.21
N ASN A 9 -13.33 6.73 12.24
CA ASN A 9 -14.09 5.72 11.48
C ASN A 9 -13.23 4.99 10.43
N LEU A 10 -12.09 5.56 10.03
CA LEU A 10 -11.15 4.93 9.10
C LEU A 10 -10.14 4.00 9.81
N ILE A 11 -9.98 4.14 11.13
CA ILE A 11 -9.09 3.32 11.97
C ILE A 11 -9.78 2.01 12.40
N THR A 12 -10.68 1.46 11.59
CA THR A 12 -11.09 0.07 11.77
C THR A 12 -10.01 -0.83 11.21
N GLN A 13 -9.51 -1.79 12.00
CA GLN A 13 -8.54 -2.77 11.48
C GLN A 13 -9.08 -3.41 10.21
N PRO A 14 -8.27 -3.50 9.15
CA PRO A 14 -8.74 -4.05 7.90
C PRO A 14 -9.18 -5.50 8.12
N ASP A 15 -10.46 -5.78 7.85
CA ASP A 15 -10.96 -7.15 7.80
C ASP A 15 -10.18 -7.88 6.70
N PRO A 16 -9.44 -8.97 7.02
CA PRO A 16 -8.66 -9.70 6.03
C PRO A 16 -9.51 -10.31 4.90
N ASN A 17 -10.85 -10.36 5.05
CA ASN A 17 -11.78 -10.91 4.08
C ASN A 17 -12.59 -9.84 3.31
N ARG A 18 -12.42 -8.55 3.60
CA ARG A 18 -13.20 -7.48 2.97
C ARG A 18 -12.45 -6.96 1.74
N SER A 19 -13.12 -6.96 0.59
CA SER A 19 -12.66 -6.22 -0.58
C SER A 19 -12.87 -4.71 -0.32
N PHE A 20 -11.81 -3.91 -0.33
CA PHE A 20 -11.88 -2.48 0.00
C PHE A 20 -12.37 -1.62 -1.17
N THR A 21 -13.42 -2.03 -1.89
CA THR A 21 -13.88 -1.46 -3.18
C THR A 21 -14.24 0.03 -3.24
N ARG A 22 -14.26 0.76 -2.11
CA ARG A 22 -14.57 2.21 -2.07
C ARG A 22 -13.44 3.09 -1.54
N LEU A 23 -12.59 2.55 -0.65
CA LEU A 23 -11.39 3.25 -0.14
C LEU A 23 -10.19 3.13 -1.11
N GLU A 24 -10.39 2.58 -2.30
CA GLU A 24 -9.37 2.28 -3.32
C GLU A 24 -8.84 3.49 -4.12
N GLN A 25 -9.30 4.70 -3.81
CA GLN A 25 -9.05 5.92 -4.60
C GLN A 25 -8.11 6.94 -3.94
N TRP A 26 -7.45 6.64 -2.81
CA TRP A 26 -6.70 7.67 -2.09
C TRP A 26 -5.33 8.01 -2.68
N LEU A 27 -4.69 7.08 -3.39
CA LEU A 27 -3.41 7.37 -4.04
C LEU A 27 -3.67 8.06 -5.39
N GLN A 28 -3.78 9.38 -5.34
CA GLN A 28 -3.98 10.26 -6.48
C GLN A 28 -2.68 10.96 -6.89
N PRO A 29 -2.58 11.51 -8.12
CA PRO A 29 -1.34 12.16 -8.53
C PRO A 29 -0.94 13.35 -7.65
N TRP A 30 -1.91 14.10 -7.11
CA TRP A 30 -1.64 15.18 -6.16
C TRP A 30 -1.00 14.70 -4.84
N CYS A 31 -1.21 13.43 -4.44
CA CYS A 31 -0.60 12.85 -3.25
C CYS A 31 0.91 12.62 -3.39
N ILE A 32 1.43 12.50 -4.61
CA ILE A 32 2.83 12.12 -4.84
C ILE A 32 3.81 13.14 -4.23
N THR A 33 3.57 14.44 -4.44
CA THR A 33 4.50 15.48 -3.99
C THR A 33 4.64 15.51 -2.45
N PRO A 34 3.56 15.57 -1.65
CA PRO A 34 3.67 15.47 -0.19
C PRO A 34 4.38 14.21 0.31
N LEU A 35 4.11 13.06 -0.34
CA LEU A 35 4.72 11.79 0.04
C LEU A 35 6.24 11.80 -0.17
N LEU A 36 6.71 12.42 -1.26
CA LEU A 36 8.14 12.57 -1.53
C LEU A 36 8.79 13.61 -0.61
N GLU A 37 8.10 14.72 -0.32
CA GLU A 37 8.57 15.74 0.63
C GLU A 37 8.77 15.17 2.04
N HIS A 38 7.97 14.16 2.41
CA HIS A 38 8.05 13.46 3.70
C HIS A 38 8.68 12.06 3.59
N ALA A 39 9.43 11.79 2.52
CA ALA A 39 9.91 10.44 2.23
C ALA A 39 10.73 9.83 3.38
N HIS A 40 11.62 10.62 3.99
CA HIS A 40 12.42 10.16 5.13
C HIS A 40 11.53 9.72 6.31
N THR A 41 10.52 10.51 6.64
CA THR A 41 9.56 10.21 7.71
C THR A 41 8.79 8.92 7.43
N ILE A 42 8.33 8.73 6.19
CA ILE A 42 7.61 7.52 5.76
C ILE A 42 8.53 6.29 5.83
N MET A 43 9.77 6.42 5.37
CA MET A 43 10.72 5.31 5.33
C MET A 43 11.25 4.89 6.71
N THR A 44 11.21 5.79 7.70
CA THR A 44 11.76 5.53 9.04
C THR A 44 10.70 5.16 10.08
N GLN A 45 9.47 5.67 9.95
CA GLN A 45 8.39 5.36 10.89
C GLN A 45 7.60 4.14 10.41
N GLU A 46 7.70 3.02 11.14
CA GLU A 46 7.03 1.76 10.80
C GLU A 46 5.52 1.93 10.58
N ARG A 47 4.86 2.78 11.37
CA ARG A 47 3.42 3.07 11.26
C ARG A 47 3.01 3.67 9.91
N TYR A 48 3.93 4.35 9.23
CA TYR A 48 3.70 4.90 7.90
C TYR A 48 4.20 3.96 6.82
N PHE A 49 5.38 3.37 7.04
CA PHE A 49 6.01 2.45 6.12
C PHE A 49 5.05 1.36 5.68
N TRP A 50 4.31 0.80 6.64
CA TRP A 50 3.49 -0.38 6.43
C TRP A 50 2.11 -0.12 5.81
N CYS A 51 1.71 1.13 5.58
CA CYS A 51 0.43 1.44 4.93
C CYS A 51 0.21 0.61 3.67
N ARG A 52 -0.86 -0.18 3.65
CA ARG A 52 -1.24 -0.98 2.49
C ARG A 52 -1.86 -0.07 1.42
N LEU A 53 -1.51 -0.37 0.18
CA LEU A 53 -1.99 0.32 -1.00
C LEU A 53 -2.40 -0.74 -2.01
N GLU A 54 -3.70 -1.01 -2.17
CA GLU A 54 -4.15 -2.17 -2.97
C GLU A 54 -3.75 -2.10 -4.45
N LYS A 55 -3.66 -0.88 -5.00
CA LYS A 55 -3.17 -0.68 -6.38
C LYS A 55 -1.66 -0.79 -6.51
N ALA A 56 -0.94 -0.77 -5.38
CA ALA A 56 0.50 -0.86 -5.37
C ALA A 56 0.90 -2.33 -5.34
N ARG A 57 1.25 -2.87 -6.51
CA ARG A 57 1.59 -4.29 -6.63
C ARG A 57 2.59 -4.55 -7.73
N VAL A 58 3.34 -5.63 -7.52
CA VAL A 58 4.20 -6.23 -8.53
C VAL A 58 3.66 -7.62 -8.84
N SER A 59 3.20 -7.81 -10.07
CA SER A 59 2.58 -9.05 -10.53
C SER A 59 3.55 -9.83 -11.42
N LEU A 60 3.84 -11.07 -11.04
CA LEU A 60 4.59 -12.01 -11.85
C LEU A 60 3.62 -12.90 -12.63
N ALA A 61 3.85 -13.02 -13.94
CA ALA A 61 3.25 -14.09 -14.71
C ALA A 61 3.60 -15.42 -14.02
N TYR A 62 2.56 -16.20 -13.68
CA TYR A 62 2.63 -17.54 -13.08
C TYR A 62 3.04 -17.65 -11.60
N ALA A 63 3.49 -16.57 -10.94
CA ALA A 63 3.87 -16.60 -9.52
C ALA A 63 3.01 -15.70 -8.62
N GLY A 64 2.05 -14.98 -9.20
CA GLY A 64 1.08 -14.17 -8.48
C GLY A 64 1.53 -12.75 -8.20
N ASP A 65 0.84 -12.12 -7.25
CA ASP A 65 0.98 -10.70 -6.92
C ASP A 65 1.75 -10.52 -5.61
N CYS A 66 2.61 -9.50 -5.58
CA CYS A 66 3.24 -9.00 -4.37
C CYS A 66 2.76 -7.57 -4.13
N GLU A 67 2.05 -7.34 -3.02
CA GLU A 67 1.64 -5.99 -2.61
C GLU A 67 2.84 -5.16 -2.16
N LEU A 68 2.84 -3.88 -2.55
CA LEU A 68 3.81 -2.89 -2.08
C LEU A 68 3.16 -2.00 -1.03
N CYS A 69 3.79 -1.91 0.13
CA CYS A 69 3.43 -0.92 1.13
C CYS A 69 3.93 0.48 0.72
N LEU A 70 3.38 1.51 1.35
CA LEU A 70 3.74 2.91 1.07
C LEU A 70 5.24 3.16 1.21
N GLY A 71 5.87 2.64 2.27
CA GLY A 71 7.30 2.77 2.49
C GLY A 71 8.13 2.16 1.36
N ALA A 72 7.69 1.01 0.83
CA ALA A 72 8.36 0.38 -0.30
C ALA A 72 8.26 1.20 -1.58
N LEU A 73 7.07 1.73 -1.90
CA LEU A 73 6.89 2.61 -3.05
C LEU A 73 7.75 3.87 -2.95
N VAL A 74 7.72 4.56 -1.81
CA VAL A 74 8.51 5.78 -1.59
C VAL A 74 10.00 5.49 -1.69
N THR A 75 10.46 4.35 -1.17
CA THR A 75 11.85 3.90 -1.34
C THR A 75 12.22 3.76 -2.82
N LEU A 76 11.38 3.07 -3.60
CA LEU A 76 11.63 2.87 -5.04
C LEU A 76 11.57 4.17 -5.84
N TRP A 77 10.68 5.09 -5.48
CA TRP A 77 10.58 6.41 -6.12
C TRP A 77 11.79 7.29 -5.85
N THR A 78 12.22 7.37 -4.59
CA THR A 78 13.38 8.19 -4.19
C THR A 78 14.69 7.67 -4.76
N GLN A 79 14.78 6.37 -5.03
CA GLN A 79 15.93 5.75 -5.70
C GLN A 79 15.88 5.88 -7.23
N GLY A 80 14.79 6.42 -7.79
CA GLY A 80 14.59 6.54 -9.24
C GLY A 80 14.25 5.21 -9.94
N GLU A 81 13.96 4.17 -9.16
CA GLU A 81 13.82 2.79 -9.65
C GLU A 81 12.42 2.53 -10.21
N PHE A 82 11.41 3.27 -9.73
CA PHE A 82 10.00 3.20 -10.13
C PHE A 82 9.54 4.51 -10.79
N LEU A 83 10.33 5.00 -11.74
CA LEU A 83 10.01 6.19 -12.54
C LEU A 83 9.93 5.84 -14.02
N GLN A 84 8.97 6.45 -14.72
CA GLN A 84 8.84 6.39 -16.17
C GLN A 84 8.51 7.78 -16.73
N PRO A 85 8.81 8.07 -18.00
CA PRO A 85 8.32 9.27 -18.65
C PRO A 85 6.80 9.24 -18.75
N CYS A 86 6.13 10.31 -18.35
CA CYS A 86 4.70 10.47 -18.49
C CYS A 86 4.35 10.61 -19.99
N PRO A 87 3.49 9.73 -20.54
CA PRO A 87 3.12 9.80 -21.96
C PRO A 87 2.31 11.05 -22.32
N LYS A 88 1.74 11.76 -21.35
CA LYS A 88 0.93 12.96 -21.59
C LYS A 88 1.74 14.25 -21.60
N CYS A 89 2.70 14.41 -20.67
CA CYS A 89 3.43 15.68 -20.49
C CYS A 89 4.95 15.56 -20.53
N GLY A 90 5.51 14.36 -20.70
CA GLY A 90 6.95 14.08 -20.66
C GLY A 90 7.61 14.26 -19.29
N GLY A 91 6.86 14.67 -18.25
CA GLY A 91 7.36 14.72 -16.87
C GLY A 91 7.54 13.33 -16.25
N ALA A 92 7.95 13.27 -14.98
CA ALA A 92 8.07 11.98 -14.28
C ALA A 92 6.69 11.41 -13.92
N ALA A 93 6.46 10.14 -14.27
CA ALA A 93 5.38 9.30 -13.79
C ALA A 93 5.93 8.33 -12.75
N TYR A 94 5.34 8.38 -11.55
CA TYR A 94 5.70 7.55 -10.41
C TYR A 94 4.93 6.24 -10.51
N VAL A 95 5.63 5.16 -10.81
CA VAL A 95 5.03 3.84 -11.00
C VAL A 95 4.48 3.35 -9.66
N VAL A 96 3.20 2.99 -9.64
CA VAL A 96 2.54 2.42 -8.45
C VAL A 96 2.46 0.91 -8.55
N GLY A 97 2.31 0.36 -9.76
CA GLY A 97 2.25 -1.07 -9.97
C GLY A 97 2.80 -1.49 -11.32
N VAL A 98 3.31 -2.72 -11.37
CA VAL A 98 3.89 -3.31 -12.57
C VAL A 98 3.54 -4.79 -12.64
N GLY A 99 3.09 -5.26 -13.79
CA GLY A 99 2.81 -6.67 -14.03
C GLY A 99 3.54 -7.16 -15.27
N GLY A 100 4.19 -8.31 -15.20
CA GLY A 100 5.00 -8.78 -16.31
C GLY A 100 5.51 -10.21 -16.21
N SER A 101 6.21 -10.62 -17.26
CA SER A 101 6.84 -11.93 -17.35
C SER A 101 8.37 -11.75 -17.35
N PRO A 102 9.10 -12.36 -16.40
CA PRO A 102 10.55 -12.36 -16.41
C PRO A 102 11.12 -13.04 -17.66
N LEU A 103 10.45 -14.07 -18.16
CA LEU A 103 10.92 -14.89 -19.28
C LEU A 103 10.88 -14.13 -20.61
N SER A 104 9.80 -13.40 -20.90
CA SER A 104 9.70 -12.60 -22.13
C SER A 104 10.23 -11.18 -21.95
N GLY A 105 10.46 -10.75 -20.71
CA GLY A 105 10.82 -9.38 -20.35
C GLY A 105 9.70 -8.36 -20.52
N ASN A 106 8.54 -8.75 -21.07
CA ASN A 106 7.38 -7.87 -21.24
C ASN A 106 6.79 -7.49 -19.88
N ASN A 107 6.42 -6.22 -19.73
CA ASN A 107 5.55 -5.77 -18.65
C ASN A 107 4.58 -4.69 -19.11
N SER A 108 3.59 -4.48 -18.25
CA SER A 108 2.76 -3.30 -18.21
C SER A 108 2.94 -2.64 -16.84
N TRP A 109 2.86 -1.33 -16.80
CA TRP A 109 2.94 -0.56 -15.56
C TRP A 109 1.82 0.47 -15.51
N GLY A 110 1.39 0.77 -14.29
CA GLY A 110 0.51 1.89 -13.96
C GLY A 110 1.22 2.85 -13.03
N GLY A 111 1.00 4.14 -13.21
CA GLY A 111 1.67 5.19 -12.45
C GLY A 111 0.88 6.49 -12.40
N LEU A 112 1.40 7.43 -11.63
CA LEU A 112 0.78 8.72 -11.37
C LEU A 112 1.76 9.83 -11.72
N CYS A 113 1.32 10.82 -12.50
CA CYS A 113 2.11 11.98 -12.85
C CYS A 113 1.63 13.21 -12.09
N PRO A 114 2.38 13.71 -11.09
CA PRO A 114 2.00 14.91 -10.33
C PRO A 114 2.07 16.20 -11.18
N ARG A 115 2.81 16.19 -12.29
CA ARG A 115 2.98 17.39 -13.14
C ARG A 115 1.72 17.74 -13.93
N CYS A 116 1.02 16.74 -14.45
CA CYS A 116 -0.18 16.92 -15.26
C CYS A 116 -1.42 16.28 -14.63
N ASP A 117 -1.34 15.97 -13.34
CA ASP A 117 -2.38 15.34 -12.53
C ASP A 117 -3.09 14.15 -13.21
N ALA A 118 -2.29 13.24 -13.79
CA ALA A 118 -2.83 12.13 -14.55
C ALA A 118 -2.38 10.77 -14.02
N ALA A 119 -3.35 9.84 -13.91
CA ALA A 119 -3.05 8.42 -13.95
C ALA A 119 -2.64 8.03 -15.38
N VAL A 120 -1.53 7.31 -15.48
CA VAL A 120 -0.94 6.90 -16.75
C VAL A 120 -0.50 5.44 -16.68
N SER A 121 -0.42 4.80 -17.83
CA SER A 121 0.04 3.43 -17.95
C SER A 121 0.92 3.29 -19.18
N GLY A 122 1.75 2.26 -19.19
CA GLY A 122 2.59 1.95 -20.33
C GLY A 122 3.20 0.57 -20.23
N SER A 123 4.21 0.33 -21.04
CA SER A 123 5.08 -0.84 -20.96
C SER A 123 6.52 -0.34 -20.87
N ALA A 124 7.35 -1.06 -20.12
CA ALA A 124 8.78 -0.83 -20.06
C ALA A 124 9.49 -2.17 -20.23
N LYS A 125 10.75 -2.18 -20.63
CA LYS A 125 11.58 -3.39 -20.61
C LYS A 125 12.94 -3.02 -20.01
N PRO A 126 13.59 -3.92 -19.26
CA PRO A 126 13.15 -5.26 -18.86
C PRO A 126 12.35 -5.30 -17.54
N PHE A 127 11.42 -6.26 -17.40
CA PHE A 127 10.63 -6.46 -16.16
C PHE A 127 11.44 -6.97 -14.96
N ALA A 128 12.39 -7.88 -15.18
CA ALA A 128 13.07 -8.58 -14.10
C ALA A 128 13.77 -7.65 -13.09
N PRO A 129 14.47 -6.58 -13.50
CA PRO A 129 15.03 -5.61 -12.55
C PRO A 129 13.96 -4.92 -11.69
N LEU A 130 12.83 -4.51 -12.27
CA LEU A 130 11.73 -3.86 -11.53
C LEU A 130 11.18 -4.78 -10.43
N PHE A 131 10.94 -6.05 -10.79
CA PHE A 131 10.52 -7.06 -9.81
C PHE A 131 11.55 -7.26 -8.71
N GLN A 132 12.82 -7.46 -9.06
CA GLN A 132 13.88 -7.72 -8.10
C GLN A 132 14.03 -6.57 -7.09
N ARG A 133 13.93 -5.32 -7.55
CA ARG A 133 14.04 -4.12 -6.70
C ARG A 133 12.90 -4.07 -5.68
N ALA A 134 11.67 -4.27 -6.14
CA ALA A 134 10.50 -4.32 -5.29
C ALA A 134 10.55 -5.48 -4.28
N TRP A 135 10.94 -6.67 -4.74
CA TRP A 135 11.15 -7.85 -3.90
C TRP A 135 12.19 -7.60 -2.81
N ASN A 136 13.33 -6.99 -3.16
CA ASN A 136 14.40 -6.69 -2.21
C ASN A 136 13.94 -5.76 -1.09
N VAL A 137 13.03 -4.82 -1.36
CA VAL A 137 12.46 -3.97 -0.32
C VAL A 137 11.52 -4.78 0.59
N GLY A 138 10.65 -5.60 0.02
CA GLY A 138 9.73 -6.46 0.78
C GLY A 138 10.44 -7.51 1.66
N VAL A 139 11.60 -8.02 1.24
CA VAL A 139 12.40 -8.95 2.06
C VAL A 139 13.10 -8.23 3.22
N ARG A 140 13.57 -7.01 3.01
CA ARG A 140 14.28 -6.22 4.06
C ARG A 140 13.36 -5.71 5.15
N HIS A 141 12.10 -5.50 4.82
CA HIS A 141 11.08 -5.06 5.75
C HIS A 141 9.98 -6.12 5.70
N PRO A 142 9.97 -7.11 6.61
CA PRO A 142 8.87 -8.06 6.71
C PRO A 142 7.81 -7.59 7.73
N ASN A 143 6.52 -7.73 7.39
CA ASN A 143 5.40 -7.52 8.32
C ASN A 143 4.62 -8.83 8.46
N PRO A 144 5.15 -9.80 9.22
CA PRO A 144 4.52 -11.12 9.31
C PRO A 144 3.16 -11.02 10.00
N VAL A 145 2.24 -11.86 9.53
CA VAL A 145 1.00 -12.15 10.26
C VAL A 145 1.38 -12.82 11.58
N MET A 146 0.92 -12.24 12.68
CA MET A 146 1.05 -12.79 14.02
C MET A 146 0.01 -13.89 14.18
N ILE A 147 0.47 -15.11 14.43
CA ILE A 147 -0.38 -16.28 14.56
C ILE A 147 -0.18 -16.88 15.95
N GLU A 148 -1.27 -16.94 16.72
CA GLU A 148 -1.36 -17.78 17.90
C GLU A 148 -1.55 -19.22 17.41
N LYS A 149 -0.53 -20.05 17.59
CA LYS A 149 -0.58 -21.45 17.17
C LYS A 149 -1.57 -22.21 18.03
N GLY A 150 -2.54 -22.82 17.37
CA GLY A 150 -3.45 -23.76 18.02
C GLY A 150 -2.72 -25.03 18.43
N GLU A 151 -3.35 -25.78 19.32
CA GLU A 151 -2.89 -27.09 19.76
C GLU A 151 -2.92 -28.06 18.58
N ARG A 152 -1.88 -28.86 18.44
CA ARG A 152 -1.84 -29.97 17.49
C ARG A 152 -2.00 -31.27 18.26
N ALA A 153 -2.88 -32.13 17.78
CA ALA A 153 -2.92 -33.50 18.26
C ALA A 153 -1.53 -34.13 18.02
N ARG A 154 -1.02 -34.80 19.04
CA ARG A 154 0.29 -35.44 19.00
C ARG A 154 0.12 -36.94 18.88
N PHE A 155 1.01 -37.58 18.15
CA PHE A 155 0.98 -39.02 18.04
C PHE A 155 1.60 -39.66 19.30
N SER A 156 0.92 -40.66 19.85
CA SER A 156 1.36 -41.50 20.96
C SER A 156 1.34 -42.96 20.51
N TRP A 157 2.48 -43.64 20.55
CA TRP A 157 2.59 -45.04 20.13
C TRP A 157 1.61 -46.00 20.82
N LYS A 158 1.21 -45.72 22.06
CA LYS A 158 0.26 -46.54 22.81
C LYS A 158 -1.21 -46.19 22.55
N HIS A 159 -1.48 -44.95 22.15
CA HIS A 159 -2.84 -44.39 22.18
C HIS A 159 -3.26 -43.75 20.84
N GLY A 160 -2.44 -43.87 19.79
CA GLY A 160 -2.67 -43.20 18.52
C GLY A 160 -2.56 -41.67 18.63
N LEU A 161 -3.36 -40.95 17.84
CA LEU A 161 -3.46 -39.50 17.94
C LEU A 161 -4.13 -39.10 19.26
N VAL A 162 -3.43 -38.33 20.09
CA VAL A 162 -3.93 -37.85 21.39
C VAL A 162 -3.85 -36.33 21.49
N GLY A 163 -4.78 -35.75 22.23
CA GLY A 163 -4.92 -34.30 22.40
C GLY A 163 -6.01 -33.71 21.49
N LYS A 164 -6.53 -32.55 21.89
CA LYS A 164 -7.47 -31.79 21.06
C LYS A 164 -6.67 -30.99 20.05
N SER A 165 -7.21 -30.85 18.83
CA SER A 165 -6.67 -29.92 17.86
C SER A 165 -7.47 -28.64 17.95
N THR A 166 -6.80 -27.51 18.18
CA THR A 166 -7.41 -26.20 18.04
C THR A 166 -6.82 -25.51 16.81
N PRO A 167 -7.62 -24.75 16.05
CA PRO A 167 -7.12 -24.03 14.89
C PRO A 167 -6.16 -22.93 15.32
N ASP A 168 -5.25 -22.57 14.42
CA ASP A 168 -4.45 -21.36 14.59
C ASP A 168 -5.35 -20.12 14.57
N ARG A 169 -5.02 -19.14 15.39
CA ARG A 169 -5.72 -17.86 15.44
C ARG A 169 -4.83 -16.75 14.92
N ILE A 170 -5.35 -16.01 13.94
CA ILE A 170 -4.69 -14.81 13.43
C ILE A 170 -4.90 -13.69 14.46
N LEU A 171 -3.81 -13.17 15.00
CA LEU A 171 -3.80 -12.04 15.93
C LEU A 171 -3.73 -10.68 15.21
N GLY A 172 -3.41 -10.71 13.91
CA GLY A 172 -3.22 -9.52 13.08
C GLY A 172 -1.82 -9.47 12.49
N TYR A 173 -1.36 -8.28 12.12
CA TYR A 173 0.00 -8.06 11.62
C TYR A 173 0.91 -7.54 12.74
N ARG A 174 2.22 -7.78 12.64
CA ARG A 174 3.20 -7.27 13.60
C ARG A 174 3.11 -5.75 13.74
N HIS A 175 3.00 -5.05 12.62
CA HIS A 175 2.80 -3.60 12.58
C HIS A 175 1.39 -3.32 12.08
N PRO A 176 0.53 -2.66 12.89
CA PRO A 176 -0.81 -2.30 12.46
C PRO A 176 -0.73 -1.26 11.33
N TYR A 177 -1.70 -1.33 10.43
CA TYR A 177 -1.77 -0.44 9.29
C TYR A 177 -2.48 0.87 9.64
N LEU A 178 -1.89 1.99 9.24
CA LEU A 178 -2.60 3.26 9.15
C LEU A 178 -3.13 3.45 7.72
N PRO A 179 -4.41 3.82 7.53
CA PRO A 179 -4.93 4.16 6.22
C PRO A 179 -4.20 5.35 5.61
N LEU A 180 -3.98 5.34 4.28
CA LEU A 180 -3.34 6.44 3.57
C LEU A 180 -3.92 7.83 3.89
N PRO A 181 -5.25 8.03 4.03
CA PRO A 181 -5.79 9.35 4.36
C PRO A 181 -5.35 9.86 5.73
N VAL A 182 -5.26 8.97 6.71
CA VAL A 182 -4.78 9.31 8.06
C VAL A 182 -3.32 9.75 7.98
N ILE A 183 -2.50 9.03 7.22
CA ILE A 183 -1.09 9.39 7.00
C ILE A 183 -0.99 10.72 6.28
N LEU A 184 -1.74 10.93 5.19
CA LEU A 184 -1.75 12.19 4.46
C LEU A 184 -2.18 13.34 5.37
N CYS A 185 -3.22 13.19 6.19
CA CYS A 185 -3.59 14.20 7.19
C CYS A 185 -2.41 14.53 8.12
N GLU A 186 -1.81 13.52 8.76
CA GLU A 186 -0.68 13.74 9.69
C GLU A 186 0.51 14.42 9.01
N LEU A 187 0.84 14.04 7.78
CA LEU A 187 1.94 14.65 7.02
C LEU A 187 1.62 16.09 6.61
N LEU A 188 0.43 16.34 6.07
CA LEU A 188 0.02 17.67 5.58
C LEU A 188 -0.19 18.65 6.75
N GLU A 189 -0.67 18.19 7.91
CA GLU A 189 -0.80 19.00 9.13
C GLU A 189 0.56 19.40 9.72
N SER A 190 1.59 18.58 9.50
CA SER A 190 2.93 18.85 10.01
C SER A 190 3.67 19.96 9.25
N ASP A 191 3.17 20.36 8.07
CA ASP A 191 3.80 21.35 7.20
C ASP A 191 2.80 22.41 6.69
N PRO A 192 2.90 23.68 7.15
CA PRO A 192 2.02 24.76 6.72
C PRO A 192 1.97 25.00 5.20
N ARG A 193 3.02 24.59 4.45
CA ARG A 193 3.06 24.71 2.99
C ARG A 193 1.99 23.86 2.29
N HIS A 194 1.36 22.95 3.02
CA HIS A 194 0.36 22.02 2.50
C HIS A 194 -1.09 22.38 2.87
N ALA A 195 -1.35 23.57 3.41
CA ALA A 195 -2.69 23.98 3.83
C ALA A 195 -3.77 23.76 2.74
N GLU A 196 -3.47 24.09 1.48
CA GLU A 196 -4.39 23.89 0.35
C GLU A 196 -4.66 22.40 0.07
N ARG A 197 -3.61 21.55 0.11
CA ARG A 197 -3.74 20.10 -0.08
C ARG A 197 -4.47 19.44 1.08
N LEU A 198 -4.30 19.94 2.29
CA LEU A 198 -5.03 19.48 3.47
C LEU A 198 -6.52 19.77 3.32
N GLU A 199 -6.87 20.96 2.83
CA GLU A 199 -8.27 21.31 2.54
C GLU A 199 -8.84 20.43 1.42
N GLN A 200 -8.08 20.20 0.34
CA GLN A 200 -8.47 19.27 -0.74
C GLN A 200 -8.71 17.85 -0.21
N LEU A 201 -7.86 17.35 0.69
CA LEU A 201 -8.02 16.05 1.33
C LEU A 201 -9.29 15.99 2.18
N HIS A 202 -9.59 17.05 2.94
CA HIS A 202 -10.82 17.14 3.73
C HIS A 202 -12.07 17.12 2.85
N GLN A 203 -12.11 17.92 1.79
CA GLN A 203 -13.24 17.93 0.85
C GLN A 203 -13.47 16.55 0.23
N PHE A 204 -12.38 15.86 -0.10
CA PHE A 204 -12.45 14.50 -0.62
C PHE A 204 -12.99 13.51 0.44
N LEU A 205 -12.52 13.60 1.69
CA LEU A 205 -13.03 12.79 2.83
C LEU A 205 -14.53 13.02 3.09
N GLU A 206 -14.99 14.26 3.00
CA GLU A 206 -16.39 14.62 3.18
C GLU A 206 -17.26 14.08 2.04
N ALA A 207 -16.80 14.20 0.78
CA ALA A 207 -17.49 13.66 -0.38
C ALA A 207 -17.70 12.14 -0.27
N GLU A 208 -16.65 11.40 0.11
CA GLU A 208 -16.74 9.94 0.29
C GLU A 208 -17.73 9.56 1.40
N SER A 209 -17.71 10.29 2.53
CA SER A 209 -18.58 10.03 3.68
C SER A 209 -20.06 10.25 3.38
N GLY A 210 -20.39 11.23 2.53
CA GLY A 210 -21.77 11.50 2.10
C GLY A 210 -22.36 10.39 1.23
N THR A 211 -21.54 9.65 0.50
CA THR A 211 -22.01 8.58 -0.40
C THR A 211 -22.27 7.23 0.29
N ALA A 212 -21.83 7.09 1.54
CA ALA A 212 -22.03 5.89 2.35
C ALA A 212 -23.41 5.85 3.05
N GLY A 213 -24.12 6.98 3.15
CA GLY A 213 -25.44 7.08 3.78
C GLY A 213 -26.64 6.92 2.83
N ALA A 214 -26.40 6.65 1.55
CA ALA A 214 -27.44 6.59 0.50
C ALA A 214 -27.67 5.18 -0.08
N SER A 215 -27.14 4.14 0.58
CA SER A 215 -27.23 2.73 0.16
C SER A 215 -27.85 1.85 1.23
#